data_AF-A0A1I7YMF3-F1
#
_entry.id   AF-A0A1I7YMF3-F1
#
_cell.length_a   1.000
_cell.length_b   1.000
_cell.length_c   1.000
_cell.angle_alpha   90.00
_cell.angle_beta   90.00
_cell.angle_gamma   90.00
#
_symmetry.space_group_name_H-M   'P 1'
#
loop_
_entity.id
_entity.type
_entity.pdbx_description
1 polymer ?
#
loop_
_entity_poly.entity_id
_entity_poly.type
_entity_poly.pdbx_seq_one_letter_code
_entity_poly.pdbx_strand_id
1 'polypeptide(L)'
;MSRLSFLTLGLLSLVPLCAAGNILYSDGVRQCFPHAFQVSERPLTCEKADWFRYYTCGESGCDYHLQPWVFAVVALIVISFLCSLVCSLLRCICCVNDRR
;
A
#
# COMPACT_ATOMS: atom_id res chain seq x y z
N MET A 1 24.78 -2.72 -20.05
CA MET A 1 24.40 -3.17 -18.70
C MET A 1 22.97 -3.70 -18.74
N SER A 2 22.80 -4.98 -18.40
CA SER A 2 21.58 -5.77 -18.68
C SER A 2 20.38 -5.26 -17.87
N ARG A 3 19.26 -4.97 -18.56
CA ARG A 3 17.97 -4.53 -17.95
C ARG A 3 17.46 -5.48 -16.87
N LEU A 4 17.87 -6.75 -16.89
CA LEU A 4 17.52 -7.72 -15.86
C LEU A 4 18.06 -7.34 -14.47
N SER A 5 19.22 -6.70 -14.38
CA SER A 5 19.92 -6.53 -13.10
C SER A 5 19.26 -5.51 -12.15
N PHE A 6 18.57 -4.50 -12.70
CA PHE A 6 17.87 -3.49 -11.89
C PHE A 6 16.50 -4.00 -11.40
N LEU A 7 15.81 -4.77 -12.24
CA LEU A 7 14.56 -5.45 -11.85
C LEU A 7 14.81 -6.46 -10.73
N THR A 8 15.89 -7.24 -10.83
CA THR A 8 16.26 -8.20 -9.79
C THR A 8 16.62 -7.51 -8.47
N LEU A 9 17.33 -6.37 -8.50
CA LEU A 9 17.67 -5.61 -7.28
C LEU A 9 16.44 -4.98 -6.60
N GLY A 10 15.48 -4.49 -7.38
CA GLY A 10 14.20 -3.99 -6.86
C GLY A 10 13.31 -5.10 -6.29
N LEU A 11 13.24 -6.25 -6.96
CA LEU A 11 12.51 -7.42 -6.45
C LEU A 11 13.16 -8.01 -5.20
N LEU A 12 14.50 -8.11 -5.14
CA LEU A 12 15.24 -8.64 -3.99
C LEU A 12 15.17 -7.75 -2.75
N SER A 13 14.97 -6.43 -2.90
CA SER A 13 14.79 -5.53 -1.75
C SER A 13 13.35 -5.50 -1.22
N LEU A 14 12.36 -5.91 -2.03
CA LEU A 14 10.94 -5.95 -1.67
C LEU A 14 10.48 -7.30 -1.10
N VAL A 15 11.12 -8.40 -1.50
CA VAL A 15 10.87 -9.74 -0.96
C VAL A 15 11.00 -9.81 0.58
N PRO A 16 11.99 -9.17 1.23
CA PRO A 16 12.10 -9.15 2.69
C PRO A 16 10.94 -8.40 3.38
N LEU A 17 10.34 -7.39 2.74
CA LEU A 17 9.19 -6.67 3.29
C LEU A 17 7.89 -7.49 3.21
N CYS A 18 7.75 -8.36 2.21
CA CYS A 18 6.60 -9.26 2.10
C CYS A 18 6.72 -10.50 3.00
N ALA A 19 7.94 -10.94 3.34
CA ALA A 19 8.19 -12.13 4.15
C ALA A 19 8.07 -11.88 5.67
N ALA A 20 8.12 -10.62 6.11
CA ALA A 20 8.10 -10.24 7.51
C ALA A 20 6.67 -10.15 8.11
N GLY A 21 5.80 -11.13 7.86
CA GLY A 21 4.47 -11.22 8.51
C GLY A 21 3.39 -10.29 7.93
N ASN A 22 2.18 -10.39 8.48
CA ASN A 22 0.96 -9.66 8.06
C ASN A 22 1.02 -8.13 8.29
N ILE A 23 2.18 -7.48 8.09
CA ILE A 23 2.37 -6.03 8.32
C ILE A 23 1.42 -5.19 7.46
N LEU A 24 1.00 -5.74 6.32
CA LEU A 24 0.13 -5.06 5.36
C LEU A 24 -1.35 -5.47 5.46
N TYR A 25 -1.71 -6.27 6.47
CA TYR A 25 -3.07 -6.71 6.70
C TYR A 25 -3.52 -6.30 8.10
N SER A 26 -4.67 -5.64 8.18
CA SER A 26 -5.30 -5.21 9.42
C SER A 26 -6.60 -5.96 9.63
N ASP A 27 -6.75 -6.63 10.79
CA ASP A 27 -8.01 -7.25 11.20
C ASP A 27 -9.07 -6.22 11.63
N GLY A 28 -8.68 -4.96 11.79
CA GLY A 28 -9.55 -3.88 12.25
C GLY A 28 -10.13 -4.11 13.65
N VAL A 29 -11.05 -3.24 14.03
CA VAL A 29 -11.83 -3.37 15.27
C VAL A 29 -13.18 -4.02 14.97
N ARG A 30 -13.67 -4.85 15.89
CA ARG A 30 -15.01 -5.47 15.79
C ARG A 30 -16.07 -4.77 16.61
N GLN A 31 -15.65 -3.99 17.60
CA GLN A 31 -16.53 -3.30 18.53
C GLN A 31 -15.95 -1.93 18.84
N CYS A 32 -16.81 -0.91 18.76
CA CYS A 32 -16.48 0.47 19.07
C CYS A 32 -17.44 1.02 20.12
N PHE A 33 -16.90 1.89 20.98
CA PHE A 33 -17.67 2.67 21.93
C PHE A 33 -17.56 4.13 21.53
N PRO A 34 -18.64 4.77 21.05
CA PRO A 34 -18.58 6.17 20.67
C PRO A 34 -18.28 7.04 21.89
N HIS A 35 -17.27 7.89 21.79
CA HIS A 35 -16.81 8.79 22.87
C HIS A 35 -17.66 10.07 23.00
N ALA A 36 -18.76 10.19 22.26
CA ALA A 36 -19.59 11.39 22.21
C ALA A 36 -20.44 11.57 23.48
N PHE A 37 -19.81 11.90 24.62
CA PHE A 37 -20.33 12.57 25.84
C PHE A 37 -21.65 12.08 26.48
N GLN A 38 -22.32 11.09 25.91
CA GLN A 38 -23.49 10.42 26.45
C GLN A 38 -23.19 8.94 26.41
N VAL A 39 -23.35 8.33 27.58
CA VAL A 39 -23.21 6.91 27.88
C VAL A 39 -24.00 6.09 26.85
N SER A 40 -23.38 5.73 25.72
CA SER A 40 -23.94 4.72 24.82
C SER A 40 -23.69 3.37 25.46
N GLU A 41 -24.68 2.85 26.19
CA GLU A 41 -24.63 1.55 26.87
C GLU A 41 -24.54 0.35 25.91
N ARG A 42 -24.51 0.58 24.59
CA ARG A 42 -24.41 -0.47 23.58
C ARG A 42 -23.12 -0.33 22.77
N PRO A 43 -22.28 -1.39 22.69
CA PRO A 43 -21.17 -1.44 21.77
C PRO A 43 -21.70 -1.41 20.34
N LEU A 44 -21.16 -0.52 19.51
CA LEU A 44 -21.41 -0.54 18.08
C LEU A 44 -20.55 -1.65 17.48
N THR A 45 -21.19 -2.69 16.96
CA THR A 45 -20.49 -3.78 16.28
C THR A 45 -20.14 -3.35 14.87
N CYS A 46 -18.84 -3.35 14.55
CA CYS A 46 -18.35 -3.10 13.21
C CYS A 46 -18.33 -4.41 12.41
N GLU A 47 -18.46 -4.28 11.09
CA GLU A 47 -18.31 -5.42 10.18
C GLU A 47 -16.89 -5.99 10.30
N LYS A 48 -16.77 -7.31 10.13
CA LYS A 48 -15.47 -7.98 10.17
C LYS A 48 -14.60 -7.46 9.01
N ALA A 49 -13.31 -7.32 9.24
CA ALA A 49 -12.37 -7.06 8.16
C ALA A 49 -12.43 -8.17 7.09
N ASP A 50 -12.33 -7.72 5.84
CA ASP A 50 -12.20 -8.56 4.66
C ASP A 50 -10.83 -8.32 4.01
N TRP A 51 -10.57 -9.06 2.94
CA TRP A 51 -9.34 -8.95 2.18
C TRP A 51 -9.01 -7.54 1.68
N PHE A 52 -10.02 -6.69 1.46
CA PHE A 52 -9.83 -5.35 0.90
C PHE A 52 -10.11 -4.21 1.88
N ARG A 53 -10.77 -4.48 3.00
CA ARG A 53 -11.26 -3.44 3.91
C ARG A 53 -11.13 -3.84 5.36
N TYR A 54 -10.93 -2.85 6.21
CA TYR A 54 -10.99 -2.98 7.65
C TYR A 54 -11.68 -1.76 8.25
N TYR A 55 -12.11 -1.88 9.50
CA TYR A 55 -12.79 -0.81 10.23
C TYR A 55 -11.98 -0.38 11.45
N THR A 56 -12.11 0.89 11.82
CA THR A 56 -11.55 1.50 13.04
C THR A 56 -12.65 2.22 13.82
N CYS A 57 -12.35 2.67 15.04
CA CYS A 57 -13.30 3.47 15.81
C CYS A 57 -13.07 4.96 15.57
N GLY A 58 -14.08 5.62 15.02
CA GLY A 58 -14.17 7.07 14.87
C GLY A 58 -15.02 7.72 15.96
N GLU A 59 -15.22 9.03 15.84
CA GLU A 59 -16.03 9.81 16.80
C GLU A 59 -17.51 9.41 16.79
N SER A 60 -18.06 9.09 15.62
CA SER A 60 -19.48 8.75 15.43
C SER A 60 -19.76 7.26 15.23
N GLY A 61 -18.75 6.40 15.19
CA GLY A 61 -18.94 4.96 14.96
C GLY A 61 -17.77 4.25 14.29
N CYS A 62 -18.08 3.29 13.41
CA CYS A 62 -17.06 2.52 12.68
C CYS A 62 -16.61 3.27 11.42
N ASP A 63 -15.34 3.65 11.37
CA ASP A 63 -14.74 4.30 10.21
C ASP A 63 -14.19 3.26 9.23
N TYR A 64 -14.41 3.50 7.94
CA TYR A 64 -14.03 2.61 6.86
C TYR A 64 -12.61 2.90 6.35
N HIS A 65 -11.81 1.84 6.19
CA HIS A 65 -10.48 1.94 5.61
C HIS A 65 -10.17 0.81 4.62
N LEU A 66 -9.32 1.12 3.64
CA LEU A 66 -8.78 0.16 2.70
C LEU A 66 -7.56 -0.56 3.29
N GLN A 67 -7.42 -1.85 3.00
CA GLN A 67 -6.30 -2.64 3.52
C GLN A 67 -4.92 -2.07 3.10
N PRO A 68 -3.94 -2.01 4.02
CA PRO A 68 -2.64 -1.38 3.74
C PRO A 68 -1.88 -2.00 2.55
N TRP A 69 -2.05 -3.31 2.32
CA TRP A 69 -1.40 -4.00 1.19
C TRP A 69 -1.85 -3.45 -0.16
N VAL A 70 -3.09 -2.97 -0.29
CA VAL A 70 -3.59 -2.38 -1.55
C VAL A 70 -2.80 -1.13 -1.89
N PHE A 71 -2.53 -0.28 -0.90
CA PHE A 71 -1.70 0.91 -1.08
C PHE A 71 -0.26 0.53 -1.48
N ALA A 72 0.31 -0.49 -0.84
CA ALA A 72 1.64 -0.98 -1.18
C ALA A 72 1.72 -1.49 -2.64
N VAL A 73 0.74 -2.26 -3.10
CA VAL A 73 0.69 -2.77 -4.49
C VAL A 73 0.57 -1.61 -5.49
N VAL A 74 -0.31 -0.65 -5.24
CA VAL A 74 -0.47 0.52 -6.12
C VAL A 74 0.82 1.34 -6.18
N ALA A 75 1.46 1.59 -5.03
CA ALA A 75 2.73 2.30 -4.98
C ALA A 75 3.83 1.58 -5.78
N LEU A 76 3.89 0.24 -5.70
CA LEU A 76 4.84 -0.56 -6.47
C LEU A 76 4.63 -0.45 -7.98
N ILE A 77 3.37 -0.48 -8.43
CA ILE A 77 3.03 -0.31 -9.84
C ILE A 77 3.50 1.08 -10.31
N VAL A 78 3.18 2.13 -9.56
CA VAL A 78 3.57 3.51 -9.90
C VAL A 78 5.09 3.67 -9.95
N ILE A 79 5.81 3.15 -8.96
CA ILE A 79 7.28 3.20 -8.93
C ILE A 79 7.87 2.45 -10.13
N SER A 80 7.36 1.26 -10.46
CA SER A 80 7.85 0.48 -11.61
C SER A 80 7.65 1.22 -12.94
N PHE A 81 6.53 1.92 -13.09
CA PHE A 81 6.23 2.74 -14.25
C PHE A 81 7.17 3.95 -14.35
N LEU A 82 7.37 4.67 -13.26
CA LEU A 82 8.28 5.81 -13.20
C LEU A 82 9.74 5.40 -13.50
N CYS A 83 10.20 4.29 -12.92
CA CYS A 83 11.52 3.73 -13.25
C CYS A 83 11.65 3.41 -14.74
N SER A 84 10.60 2.82 -15.34
CA SER A 84 10.59 2.49 -16.77
C SER A 84 10.62 3.73 -17.65
N LEU A 85 9.92 4.80 -17.27
CA LEU A 85 9.97 6.10 -17.94
C LEU A 85 11.37 6.72 -17.85
N VAL A 86 11.96 6.78 -16.66
CA VAL A 86 13.32 7.33 -16.46
C VAL A 86 14.35 6.55 -17.29
N CYS A 87 14.30 5.22 -17.27
CA CYS A 87 15.19 4.40 -18.10
C CYS A 87 15.00 4.63 -19.60
N SER A 88 13.77 4.91 -20.05
CA SER A 88 13.49 5.19 -21.46
C SER A 88 13.98 6.59 -21.85
N LEU A 89 13.78 7.60 -21.00
CA LEU A 89 14.28 8.96 -21.21
C LEU A 89 15.80 9.02 -21.28
N LEU A 90 16.50 8.35 -20.36
CA LEU A 90 17.96 8.27 -20.38
C LEU A 90 18.46 7.65 -21.69
N ARG A 91 17.82 6.59 -22.18
CA ARG A 91 18.17 5.99 -23.48
C ARG A 91 17.94 6.95 -24.64
N CYS A 92 16.81 7.66 -24.66
CA CYS A 92 16.54 8.65 -25.70
C CYS A 92 17.60 9.75 -25.72
N ILE A 93 17.98 10.30 -24.55
CA ILE A 93 19.01 11.33 -24.45
C ILE A 93 20.36 10.78 -24.94
N CYS A 94 20.76 9.58 -24.48
CA CYS A 94 22.01 8.97 -24.92
C CYS A 94 22.04 8.70 -26.43
N CYS A 95 20.94 8.21 -27.02
CA CYS A 95 20.86 7.97 -28.47
C CYS A 95 20.89 9.27 -29.30
N VAL A 96 20.33 10.37 -28.78
CA VAL A 96 20.40 11.68 -29.44
C VAL A 96 21.79 12.28 -29.33
N ASN A 97 22.46 12.14 -28.18
CA ASN A 97 23.81 12.67 -27.97
C ASN A 97 24.87 11.92 -28.77
N ASP A 98 24.71 10.62 -28.99
CA ASP A 98 25.63 9.79 -29.80
C ASP A 98 25.49 10.03 -31.31
N ARG A 99 24.38 10.63 -31.76
CA ARG A 99 24.15 10.99 -33.17
C ARG A 99 24.65 12.40 -33.54
N ARG A 100 25.19 13.17 -32.59
CA ARG A 100 25.63 14.55 -32.80
C ARG A 100 27.16 14.62 -32.79
#